data_AF-A0A3A5S0P0-F1
#
_entry.id   AF-A0A3A5S0P0-F1
#
_cell.length_a   1.000
_cell.length_b   1.000
_cell.length_c   1.000
_cell.angle_alpha   90.00
_cell.angle_beta   90.00
_cell.angle_gamma   90.00
#
_symmetry.space_group_name_H-M   'P 1'
#
loop_
_entity.id
_entity.type
_entity.pdbx_description
1 polymer ?
#
loop_
_entity_poly.entity_id
_entity_poly.type
_entity_poly.pdbx_seq_one_letter_code
_entity_poly.pdbx_strand_id
1 'polypeptide(L)'
;MKQRALLNKYPDPAQFILDYNPDLQFKIVRCKATLSDLAMNSSIPTLGLLASTYGDETPLEWLKIQFGTLNDFAEVSTKIAREQLNELAEIFISEYYYLNAAEICFFIARFKSGKYGRFYGAIDPMKITSAMLDYIRERRIDIERYEREQYRIQRQKEIEERGNNRISYAEYLERERKLVESGDAEAMKRAANRVCSISLRK
;
A
#
# COMPACT_ATOMS: atom_id res chain seq x y z
N MET A 1 -4.86 4.39 -18.16
CA MET A 1 -4.49 2.97 -17.93
C MET A 1 -5.28 2.33 -16.78
N LYS A 2 -5.35 2.93 -15.58
CA LYS A 2 -6.04 2.31 -14.42
C LYS A 2 -7.56 2.12 -14.59
N GLN A 3 -8.28 3.11 -15.11
CA GLN A 3 -9.72 3.00 -15.38
C GLN A 3 -10.04 1.86 -16.35
N ARG A 4 -9.29 1.76 -17.47
CA ARG A 4 -9.43 0.66 -18.42
C ARG A 4 -9.10 -0.71 -17.80
N ALA A 5 -8.07 -0.79 -16.96
CA ALA A 5 -7.76 -2.03 -16.25
C ALA A 5 -8.88 -2.42 -15.29
N LEU A 6 -9.49 -1.45 -14.61
CA LEU A 6 -10.62 -1.67 -13.73
C LEU A 6 -11.87 -2.14 -14.50
N LEU A 7 -12.21 -1.49 -15.61
CA LEU A 7 -13.31 -1.90 -16.51
C LEU A 7 -13.08 -3.29 -17.11
N ASN A 8 -11.84 -3.64 -17.44
CA ASN A 8 -11.53 -4.98 -17.92
C ASN A 8 -11.76 -6.04 -16.83
N LYS A 9 -11.46 -5.70 -15.56
CA LYS A 9 -11.66 -6.61 -14.42
C LYS A 9 -13.13 -6.67 -13.98
N TYR A 10 -13.81 -5.53 -13.99
CA TYR A 10 -15.21 -5.36 -13.60
C TYR A 10 -15.95 -4.59 -14.72
N PRO A 11 -16.39 -5.25 -15.79
CA PRO A 11 -17.16 -4.58 -16.83
C PRO A 11 -18.49 -3.99 -16.31
N ASP A 12 -19.02 -4.60 -15.25
CA ASP A 12 -20.21 -4.18 -14.53
C ASP A 12 -19.84 -3.87 -13.06
N PRO A 13 -20.16 -2.67 -12.54
CA PRO A 13 -19.92 -2.33 -11.14
C PRO A 13 -20.60 -3.26 -10.14
N ALA A 14 -21.68 -3.96 -10.52
CA ALA A 14 -22.33 -4.95 -9.65
C ALA A 14 -21.36 -6.09 -9.26
N GLN A 15 -20.47 -6.51 -10.17
CA GLN A 15 -19.47 -7.53 -9.86
C GLN A 15 -18.45 -7.02 -8.83
N PHE A 16 -18.07 -5.74 -8.90
CA PHE A 16 -17.23 -5.13 -7.88
C PHE A 16 -17.93 -5.15 -6.50
N ILE A 17 -19.22 -4.79 -6.45
CA ILE A 17 -20.01 -4.79 -5.20
C ILE A 17 -20.08 -6.21 -4.60
N LEU A 18 -20.23 -7.24 -5.43
CA LEU A 18 -20.23 -8.64 -4.99
C LEU A 18 -18.88 -9.09 -4.43
N ASP A 19 -17.77 -8.73 -5.09
CA ASP A 19 -16.41 -9.07 -4.65
C ASP A 19 -16.04 -8.34 -3.34
N TYR A 20 -16.43 -7.08 -3.23
CA TYR A 20 -16.19 -6.23 -2.06
C TYR A 20 -17.44 -6.12 -1.18
N ASN A 21 -18.12 -7.23 -0.96
CA ASN A 21 -19.30 -7.29 -0.08
C ASN A 21 -18.92 -7.18 1.42
N PRO A 22 -19.89 -6.99 2.33
CA PRO A 22 -19.61 -6.84 3.76
C PRO A 22 -18.90 -8.03 4.44
N ASP A 23 -18.96 -9.26 3.91
CA ASP A 23 -18.22 -10.40 4.48
C ASP A 23 -16.71 -10.16 4.44
N LEU A 24 -16.24 -9.35 3.48
CA LEU A 24 -14.84 -9.00 3.34
C LEU A 24 -14.30 -8.26 4.58
N GLN A 25 -15.15 -7.52 5.30
CA GLN A 25 -14.79 -6.85 6.56
C GLN A 25 -14.16 -7.85 7.54
N PHE A 26 -14.78 -9.01 7.74
CA PHE A 26 -14.27 -10.04 8.66
C PHE A 26 -13.14 -10.88 8.04
N LYS A 27 -13.18 -11.13 6.73
CA LYS A 27 -12.11 -11.87 6.04
C LYS A 27 -10.77 -11.15 6.13
N ILE A 28 -10.74 -9.83 5.91
CA ILE A 28 -9.50 -9.04 5.98
C ILE A 28 -8.85 -9.12 7.37
N VAL A 29 -9.65 -9.06 8.45
CA VAL A 29 -9.12 -9.19 9.82
C VAL A 29 -8.42 -10.55 10.02
N ARG A 30 -8.95 -11.63 9.44
CA ARG A 30 -8.35 -12.97 9.53
C ARG A 30 -7.04 -13.10 8.75
N CYS A 31 -6.89 -12.33 7.67
CA CYS A 31 -5.69 -12.30 6.85
C CYS A 31 -4.49 -11.60 7.52
N LYS A 32 -4.67 -10.97 8.69
CA LYS A 32 -3.61 -10.26 9.44
C LYS A 32 -2.86 -9.19 8.60
N ALA A 33 -3.52 -8.64 7.59
CA ALA A 33 -2.95 -7.56 6.79
C ALA A 33 -2.72 -6.31 7.65
N THR A 34 -1.60 -5.65 7.45
CA THR A 34 -1.30 -4.35 8.05
C THR A 34 -2.02 -3.22 7.29
N LEU A 35 -2.01 -2.00 7.84
CA LEU A 35 -2.62 -0.86 7.14
C LEU A 35 -1.81 -0.52 5.88
N SER A 36 -0.49 -0.60 5.97
CA SER A 36 0.43 -0.40 4.85
C SER A 36 0.26 -1.46 3.75
N ASP A 37 0.05 -2.74 4.10
CA ASP A 37 -0.21 -3.81 3.12
C ASP A 37 -1.43 -3.50 2.25
N LEU A 38 -2.52 -3.01 2.87
CA LEU A 38 -3.73 -2.64 2.15
C LEU A 38 -3.52 -1.34 1.37
N ALA A 39 -2.98 -0.30 2.00
CA ALA A 39 -2.79 1.02 1.39
C ALA A 39 -1.89 1.00 0.15
N MET A 40 -0.84 0.17 0.16
CA MET A 40 0.12 0.07 -0.95
C MET A 40 -0.35 -0.87 -2.06
N ASN A 41 -1.48 -1.55 -1.87
CA ASN A 41 -2.00 -2.49 -2.86
C ASN A 41 -2.72 -1.78 -4.01
N SER A 42 -1.96 -1.47 -5.06
CA SER A 42 -2.46 -0.82 -6.27
C SER A 42 -3.45 -1.65 -7.11
N SER A 43 -3.65 -2.93 -6.79
CA SER A 43 -4.63 -3.79 -7.48
C SER A 43 -6.05 -3.62 -6.96
N ILE A 44 -6.21 -3.00 -5.78
CA ILE A 44 -7.50 -2.73 -5.15
C ILE A 44 -7.95 -1.33 -5.59
N PRO A 45 -9.18 -1.18 -6.13
CA PRO A 45 -9.63 0.12 -6.59
C PRO A 45 -9.88 1.08 -5.42
N THR A 46 -9.49 2.35 -5.63
CA THR A 46 -9.82 3.45 -4.72
C THR A 46 -11.23 3.99 -4.98
N LEU A 47 -11.82 4.66 -4.01
CA LEU A 47 -13.11 5.33 -4.17
C LEU A 47 -13.09 6.30 -5.36
N GLY A 48 -12.04 7.11 -5.50
CA GLY A 48 -11.85 8.00 -6.64
C GLY A 48 -11.66 7.27 -7.98
N LEU A 49 -11.07 6.07 -7.97
CA LEU A 49 -10.98 5.25 -9.18
C LEU A 49 -12.35 4.70 -9.56
N LEU A 50 -13.16 4.25 -8.60
CA LEU A 50 -14.53 3.80 -8.83
C LEU A 50 -15.39 4.95 -9.38
N ALA A 51 -15.38 6.10 -8.71
CA ALA A 51 -16.09 7.31 -9.11
C ALA A 51 -15.74 7.73 -10.55
N SER A 52 -14.44 7.83 -10.85
CA SER A 52 -14.00 8.24 -12.20
C SER A 52 -14.23 7.18 -13.29
N THR A 53 -14.52 5.92 -12.93
CA THR A 53 -14.74 4.83 -13.88
C THR A 53 -16.23 4.55 -14.14
N TYR A 54 -17.05 4.56 -13.08
CA TYR A 54 -18.47 4.18 -13.13
C TYR A 54 -19.43 5.33 -12.79
N GLY A 55 -18.92 6.50 -12.43
CA GLY A 55 -19.68 7.60 -11.84
C GLY A 55 -19.78 7.51 -10.32
N ASP A 56 -20.14 8.62 -9.68
CA ASP A 56 -20.16 8.77 -8.22
C ASP A 56 -21.20 7.86 -7.54
N GLU A 57 -22.26 7.48 -8.26
CA GLU A 57 -23.32 6.59 -7.76
C GLU A 57 -22.78 5.23 -7.30
N THR A 58 -21.79 4.67 -8.01
CA THR A 58 -21.24 3.35 -7.69
C THR A 58 -20.56 3.30 -6.32
N PRO A 59 -19.54 4.14 -6.02
CA PRO A 59 -18.96 4.18 -4.69
C PRO A 59 -19.96 4.67 -3.63
N LEU A 60 -20.92 5.52 -3.98
CA LEU A 60 -21.97 6.00 -3.07
C LEU A 60 -22.83 4.84 -2.54
N GLU A 61 -23.44 4.08 -3.44
CA GLU A 61 -24.27 2.92 -3.09
C GLU A 61 -23.47 1.83 -2.38
N TRP A 62 -22.24 1.58 -2.82
CA TRP A 62 -21.36 0.63 -2.16
C TRP A 62 -21.04 1.05 -0.71
N LEU A 63 -20.71 2.33 -0.48
CA LEU A 63 -20.45 2.84 0.88
C LEU A 63 -21.70 2.75 1.77
N LYS A 64 -22.89 3.04 1.22
CA LYS A 64 -24.16 2.90 1.95
C LYS A 64 -24.38 1.45 2.40
N ILE A 65 -24.08 0.47 1.55
CA ILE A 65 -24.11 -0.96 1.92
C ILE A 65 -23.12 -1.24 3.06
N GLN A 66 -21.89 -0.75 2.95
CA GLN A 66 -20.85 -0.99 3.94
C GLN A 66 -21.20 -0.38 5.31
N PHE A 67 -21.58 0.90 5.36
CA PHE A 67 -21.97 1.58 6.60
C PHE A 67 -23.30 1.07 7.15
N GLY A 68 -24.24 0.67 6.29
CA GLY A 68 -25.50 0.04 6.68
C GLY A 68 -25.28 -1.17 7.58
N THR A 69 -24.18 -1.91 7.39
CA THR A 69 -23.86 -3.06 8.25
C THR A 69 -23.53 -2.70 9.70
N LEU A 70 -23.28 -1.41 10.02
CA LEU A 70 -23.20 -0.94 11.40
C LEU A 70 -24.58 -0.87 12.06
N ASN A 71 -25.61 -0.52 11.30
CA ASN A 71 -27.00 -0.59 11.77
C ASN A 71 -27.37 -2.02 12.16
N ASP A 72 -26.96 -3.01 11.37
CA ASP A 72 -27.27 -4.42 11.64
C ASP A 72 -26.49 -4.95 12.85
N PHE A 73 -25.25 -4.48 13.04
CA PHE A 73 -24.35 -4.96 14.09
C PHE A 73 -24.64 -4.35 15.47
N ALA A 74 -24.97 -3.06 15.56
CA ALA A 74 -25.07 -2.38 16.85
C ALA A 74 -26.46 -2.53 17.48
N GLU A 75 -26.57 -2.97 18.73
CA GLU A 75 -27.84 -3.09 19.47
C GLU A 75 -28.32 -1.76 20.10
N VAL A 76 -28.30 -0.67 19.34
CA VAL A 76 -28.75 0.65 19.81
C VAL A 76 -30.19 0.93 19.39
N SER A 77 -30.89 1.78 20.17
CA SER A 77 -32.29 2.13 19.91
C SER A 77 -32.48 2.95 18.63
N THR A 78 -31.50 3.78 18.27
CA THR A 78 -31.58 4.62 17.05
C THR A 78 -30.47 4.26 16.07
N LYS A 79 -30.87 3.91 14.85
CA LYS A 79 -29.99 3.55 13.73
C LYS A 79 -29.70 4.78 12.85
N ILE A 80 -28.69 4.72 12.00
CA ILE A 80 -28.43 5.76 11.00
C ILE A 80 -29.57 5.75 9.98
N ALA A 81 -30.18 6.91 9.74
CA ALA A 81 -31.21 7.08 8.70
C ALA A 81 -30.63 6.96 7.28
N ARG A 82 -31.48 6.72 6.27
CA ARG A 82 -31.03 6.56 4.88
C ARG A 82 -30.37 7.82 4.34
N GLU A 83 -30.91 8.99 4.68
CA GLU A 83 -30.42 10.30 4.30
C GLU A 83 -29.05 10.56 4.94
N GLN A 84 -28.90 10.22 6.22
CA GLN A 84 -27.61 10.33 6.93
C GLN A 84 -26.56 9.35 6.39
N LEU A 85 -26.95 8.14 5.96
CA LEU A 85 -26.04 7.22 5.27
C LEU A 85 -25.57 7.79 3.93
N ASN A 86 -26.45 8.49 3.22
CA ASN A 86 -26.10 9.16 1.96
C ASN A 86 -25.08 10.28 2.20
N GLU A 87 -25.35 11.19 3.14
CA GLU A 87 -24.42 12.26 3.52
C GLU A 87 -23.08 11.72 4.00
N LEU A 88 -23.09 10.64 4.81
CA LEU A 88 -21.88 9.98 5.27
C LEU A 88 -21.05 9.41 4.11
N ALA A 89 -21.70 8.78 3.13
CA ALA A 89 -21.01 8.24 1.97
C ALA A 89 -20.43 9.35 1.07
N GLU A 90 -21.15 10.45 0.85
CA GLU A 90 -20.66 11.63 0.12
C GLU A 90 -19.42 12.25 0.77
N ILE A 91 -19.42 12.39 2.10
CA ILE A 91 -18.24 12.86 2.85
C ILE A 91 -17.05 11.94 2.58
N PHE A 92 -17.26 10.62 2.57
CA PHE A 92 -16.18 9.67 2.36
C PHE A 92 -15.62 9.68 0.94
N ILE A 93 -16.48 9.84 -0.07
CA ILE A 93 -16.03 10.01 -1.44
C ILE A 93 -15.22 11.29 -1.58
N SER A 94 -15.66 12.38 -0.96
CA SER A 94 -15.02 13.70 -1.08
C SER A 94 -13.67 13.78 -0.34
N GLU A 95 -13.65 13.38 0.93
CA GLU A 95 -12.48 13.54 1.82
C GLU A 95 -11.49 12.36 1.72
N TYR A 96 -11.99 11.17 1.40
CA TYR A 96 -11.23 9.92 1.45
C TYR A 96 -11.20 9.18 0.11
N TYR A 97 -11.32 9.90 -1.01
CA TYR A 97 -11.27 9.34 -2.39
C TYR A 97 -10.04 8.45 -2.65
N TYR A 98 -8.94 8.68 -1.93
CA TYR A 98 -7.68 7.94 -2.07
C TYR A 98 -7.67 6.59 -1.35
N LEU A 99 -8.63 6.33 -0.45
CA LEU A 99 -8.75 5.03 0.22
C LEU A 99 -9.28 3.97 -0.74
N ASN A 100 -8.75 2.77 -0.59
CA ASN A 100 -9.20 1.62 -1.36
C ASN A 100 -10.33 0.83 -0.67
N ALA A 101 -11.06 0.05 -1.47
CA ALA A 101 -12.23 -0.67 -0.99
C ALA A 101 -11.92 -1.62 0.19
N ALA A 102 -10.74 -2.25 0.20
CA ALA A 102 -10.33 -3.10 1.32
C ALA A 102 -10.00 -2.30 2.58
N GLU A 103 -9.43 -1.10 2.45
CA GLU A 103 -9.19 -0.19 3.59
C GLU A 103 -10.51 0.23 4.26
N ILE A 104 -11.55 0.53 3.49
CA ILE A 104 -12.88 0.85 4.03
C ILE A 104 -13.49 -0.37 4.75
N CYS A 105 -13.43 -1.56 4.15
CA CYS A 105 -13.91 -2.77 4.82
C CYS A 105 -13.12 -3.05 6.12
N PHE A 106 -11.81 -2.82 6.11
CA PHE A 106 -10.97 -3.02 7.28
C PHE A 106 -11.24 -1.99 8.39
N PHE A 107 -11.46 -0.73 8.01
CA PHE A 107 -11.88 0.33 8.92
C PHE A 107 -13.17 -0.07 9.65
N ILE A 108 -14.20 -0.51 8.92
CA ILE A 108 -15.49 -0.91 9.51
C ILE A 108 -15.32 -2.12 10.42
N ALA A 109 -14.50 -3.10 10.03
CA ALA A 109 -14.23 -4.26 10.87
C ALA A 109 -13.57 -3.88 12.21
N ARG A 110 -12.60 -2.97 12.17
CA ARG A 110 -11.95 -2.42 13.38
C ARG A 110 -12.89 -1.56 14.20
N PHE A 111 -13.78 -0.82 13.54
CA PHE A 111 -14.82 -0.06 14.21
C PHE A 111 -15.76 -1.00 14.99
N LYS A 112 -16.26 -2.06 14.34
CA LYS A 112 -17.09 -3.10 14.97
C LYS A 112 -16.38 -3.83 16.11
N SER A 113 -15.05 -3.99 16.04
CA SER A 113 -14.26 -4.55 17.14
C SER A 113 -14.06 -3.59 18.32
N GLY A 114 -14.67 -2.39 18.28
CA GLY A 114 -14.59 -1.38 19.32
C GLY A 114 -13.28 -0.58 19.35
N LYS A 115 -12.44 -0.69 18.31
CA LYS A 115 -11.12 -0.03 18.29
C LYS A 115 -11.23 1.50 18.40
N TYR A 116 -12.29 2.07 17.84
CA TYR A 116 -12.53 3.52 17.81
C TYR A 116 -13.61 3.98 18.82
N GLY A 117 -13.89 3.13 19.81
CA GLY A 117 -14.94 3.33 20.81
C GLY A 117 -16.26 2.66 20.44
N ARG A 118 -17.32 3.04 21.15
CA ARG A 118 -18.66 2.45 21.03
C ARG A 118 -19.72 3.53 20.81
N PHE A 119 -20.86 3.12 20.30
CA PHE A 119 -22.08 3.93 20.26
C PHE A 119 -22.84 3.82 21.59
N TYR A 120 -23.54 4.89 21.97
CA TYR A 120 -24.37 4.94 23.17
C TYR A 120 -25.76 5.49 22.80
N GLY A 121 -26.80 4.67 22.94
CA GLY A 121 -28.19 5.02 22.61
C GLY A 121 -28.52 5.18 21.12
N ALA A 122 -27.60 5.73 20.33
CA ALA A 122 -27.76 5.94 18.88
C ALA A 122 -26.45 5.70 18.13
N ILE A 123 -26.56 5.29 16.86
CA ILE A 123 -25.43 5.31 15.94
C ILE A 123 -25.28 6.73 15.40
N ASP A 124 -24.20 7.39 15.81
CA ASP A 124 -23.89 8.76 15.38
C ASP A 124 -22.91 8.74 14.18
N PRO A 125 -23.32 9.21 12.98
CA PRO A 125 -22.43 9.34 11.83
C PRO A 125 -21.16 10.17 12.11
N MET A 126 -21.24 11.19 12.99
CA MET A 126 -20.08 12.00 13.35
C MET A 126 -19.02 11.21 14.11
N LYS A 127 -19.43 10.17 14.85
CA LYS A 127 -18.50 9.26 15.50
C LYS A 127 -17.74 8.40 14.47
N ILE A 128 -18.37 8.05 13.35
CA ILE A 128 -17.74 7.32 12.25
C ILE A 128 -16.71 8.20 11.53
N THR A 129 -17.06 9.44 11.20
CA THR A 129 -16.12 10.38 10.56
C THR A 129 -14.95 10.72 11.50
N SER A 130 -15.22 10.91 12.79
CA SER A 130 -14.17 11.11 13.80
C SER A 130 -13.23 9.90 13.91
N ALA A 131 -13.78 8.68 13.92
CA ALA A 131 -12.98 7.46 13.93
C ALA A 131 -12.13 7.30 12.66
N MET A 132 -12.60 7.79 11.51
CA MET A 132 -11.82 7.77 10.28
C MET A 132 -10.58 8.66 10.39
N LEU A 133 -10.65 9.81 11.07
CA LEU A 133 -9.46 10.64 11.33
C LEU A 133 -8.37 9.87 12.11
N ASP A 134 -8.77 9.09 13.10
CA ASP A 134 -7.84 8.22 13.84
C ASP A 134 -7.31 7.08 12.97
N TYR A 135 -8.16 6.45 12.14
CA TYR A 135 -7.74 5.43 11.18
C TYR A 135 -6.69 5.97 10.19
N ILE A 136 -6.89 7.18 9.65
CA ILE A 136 -5.95 7.84 8.74
C ILE A 136 -4.62 8.13 9.43
N ARG A 137 -4.65 8.56 10.70
CA ARG A 137 -3.43 8.76 11.50
C ARG A 137 -2.66 7.46 11.67
N GLU A 138 -3.35 6.38 12.05
CA GLU A 138 -2.74 5.05 12.17
C GLU A 138 -2.16 4.55 10.85
N ARG A 139 -2.91 4.74 9.75
CA ARG A 139 -2.51 4.36 8.39
C ARG A 139 -1.22 5.05 8.00
N ARG A 140 -1.13 6.36 8.25
CA ARG A 140 0.08 7.15 7.96
C ARG A 140 1.28 6.63 8.75
N ILE A 141 1.13 6.40 10.05
CA ILE A 141 2.22 5.90 10.90
C ILE A 141 2.72 4.52 10.42
N ASP A 142 1.80 3.63 10.03
CA ASP A 142 2.15 2.28 9.57
C ASP A 142 2.87 2.32 8.21
N ILE A 143 2.42 3.18 7.29
CA ILE A 143 3.12 3.43 6.02
C ILE A 143 4.53 3.98 6.25
N GLU A 144 4.68 5.01 7.09
CA GLU A 144 5.99 5.60 7.39
C GLU A 144 6.93 4.58 8.06
N ARG A 145 6.38 3.61 8.81
CA ARG A 145 7.15 2.50 9.37
C ARG A 145 7.57 1.51 8.29
N TYR A 146 6.65 1.13 7.41
CA TYR A 146 6.93 0.22 6.29
C TYR A 146 8.01 0.78 5.36
N GLU A 147 7.90 2.05 4.96
CA GLU A 147 8.85 2.71 4.07
C GLU A 147 10.25 2.79 4.68
N ARG A 148 10.36 3.11 5.98
CA ARG A 148 11.64 3.08 6.71
C ARG A 148 12.26 1.69 6.73
N GLU A 149 11.44 0.65 6.90
CA GLU A 149 11.92 -0.73 6.89
C GLU A 149 12.42 -1.14 5.51
N GLN A 150 11.67 -0.82 4.43
CA GLN A 150 12.11 -1.08 3.07
C GLN A 150 13.42 -0.38 2.74
N TYR A 151 13.55 0.88 3.16
CA TYR A 151 14.80 1.63 2.98
C TYR A 151 15.97 1.00 3.73
N ARG A 152 15.75 0.50 4.96
CA ARG A 152 16.76 -0.22 5.73
C ARG A 152 17.20 -1.51 5.04
N ILE A 153 16.25 -2.30 4.56
CA ILE A 153 16.51 -3.55 3.83
C ILE A 153 17.29 -3.25 2.54
N GLN A 154 16.88 -2.24 1.78
CA GLN A 154 17.55 -1.86 0.54
C GLN A 154 19.00 -1.41 0.80
N ARG A 155 19.21 -0.57 1.81
CA ARG A 155 20.55 -0.14 2.23
C ARG A 155 21.42 -1.32 2.67
N GLN A 156 20.86 -2.27 3.41
CA GLN A 156 21.58 -3.45 3.85
C GLN A 156 22.01 -4.32 2.66
N LYS A 157 21.11 -4.53 1.67
CA LYS A 157 21.44 -5.20 0.42
C LYS A 157 22.55 -4.50 -0.35
N GLU A 158 22.51 -3.17 -0.45
CA GLU A 158 23.58 -2.40 -1.10
C GLU A 158 24.93 -2.53 -0.38
N ILE A 159 24.94 -2.57 0.97
CA ILE A 159 26.16 -2.80 1.75
C ILE A 159 26.68 -4.23 1.52
N GLU A 160 25.79 -5.23 1.51
CA GLU A 160 26.15 -6.63 1.24
C GLU A 160 26.65 -6.82 -0.19
N GLU A 161 26.02 -6.22 -1.19
CA GLU A 161 26.47 -6.24 -2.58
C GLU A 161 27.84 -5.55 -2.74
N ARG A 162 28.03 -4.39 -2.11
CA ARG A 162 29.34 -3.72 -2.07
C ARG A 162 30.37 -4.57 -1.33
N GLY A 163 29.98 -5.24 -0.25
CA GLY A 163 30.82 -6.17 0.51
C GLY A 163 31.24 -7.38 -0.32
N ASN A 164 30.30 -8.03 -1.01
CA ASN A 164 30.53 -9.16 -1.90
C ASN A 164 31.36 -8.77 -3.14
N ASN A 165 31.23 -7.53 -3.62
CA ASN A 165 32.04 -6.99 -4.71
C ASN A 165 33.43 -6.49 -4.25
N ARG A 166 33.76 -6.56 -2.96
CA ARG A 166 35.14 -6.29 -2.50
C ARG A 166 36.02 -7.48 -2.84
N ILE A 167 36.86 -7.31 -3.85
CA ILE A 167 38.02 -8.16 -4.08
C ILE A 167 39.23 -7.57 -3.34
N SER A 168 40.04 -8.42 -2.73
CA SER A 168 41.33 -7.98 -2.19
C SER A 168 42.24 -7.47 -3.30
N TYR A 169 43.20 -6.60 -2.97
CA TYR A 169 44.17 -6.11 -3.95
C TYR A 169 44.97 -7.26 -4.60
N ALA A 170 45.26 -8.32 -3.83
CA ALA A 170 45.91 -9.52 -4.33
C ALA A 170 45.03 -10.26 -5.37
N GLU A 171 43.75 -10.48 -5.08
CA GLU A 171 42.81 -11.11 -6.01
C GLU A 171 42.59 -10.26 -7.27
N TYR A 172 42.56 -8.93 -7.14
CA TYR A 172 42.52 -8.02 -8.28
C TYR A 172 43.74 -8.19 -9.20
N LEU A 173 44.94 -8.24 -8.63
CA LEU A 173 46.17 -8.48 -9.40
C LEU A 173 46.17 -9.85 -10.08
N GLU A 174 45.66 -10.89 -9.42
CA GLU A 174 45.56 -12.23 -9.99
C GLU A 174 44.58 -12.29 -11.16
N ARG A 175 43.41 -11.64 -11.04
CA ARG A 175 42.44 -11.51 -12.14
C ARG A 175 43.02 -10.74 -13.32
N GLU A 176 43.70 -9.63 -13.05
CA GLU A 176 44.37 -8.84 -14.09
C GLU A 176 45.50 -9.63 -14.77
N ARG A 177 46.28 -10.42 -14.02
CA ARG A 177 47.30 -11.31 -14.58
C ARG A 177 46.68 -12.32 -15.55
N LYS A 178 45.60 -13.01 -15.14
CA LYS A 178 44.89 -13.99 -15.99
C LYS A 178 44.35 -13.36 -17.28
N LEU A 179 43.84 -12.13 -17.22
CA LEU A 179 43.35 -11.40 -18.40
C LEU A 179 44.49 -11.03 -19.38
N VAL A 180 45.64 -10.63 -18.85
CA VAL A 180 46.86 -10.37 -19.65
C VAL A 180 47.35 -11.66 -20.30
N GLU A 181 47.39 -12.77 -19.55
CA GLU A 181 47.79 -14.09 -20.06
C GLU A 181 46.83 -14.61 -21.14
N SER A 182 45.54 -14.27 -21.06
CA SER A 182 44.55 -14.60 -22.11
C SER A 182 44.59 -13.66 -23.33
N GLY A 183 45.48 -12.65 -23.34
CA GLY A 183 45.66 -11.74 -24.48
C GLY A 183 44.62 -10.61 -24.58
N ASP A 184 43.96 -10.24 -23.49
CA ASP A 184 43.02 -9.11 -23.48
C ASP A 184 43.78 -7.79 -23.69
N ALA A 185 43.48 -7.10 -24.80
CA ALA A 185 44.19 -5.89 -25.22
C ALA A 185 44.07 -4.73 -24.22
N GLU A 186 42.93 -4.61 -23.53
CA GLU A 186 42.67 -3.55 -22.57
C GLU A 186 43.36 -3.84 -21.23
N ALA A 187 43.42 -5.11 -20.82
CA ALA A 187 44.20 -5.55 -19.66
C ALA A 187 45.71 -5.33 -19.88
N MET A 188 46.25 -5.67 -21.06
CA MET A 188 47.65 -5.43 -21.42
C MET A 188 48.01 -3.94 -21.38
N LYS A 189 47.15 -3.08 -21.93
CA LYS A 189 47.33 -1.62 -21.90
C LYS A 189 47.34 -1.06 -20.46
N ARG A 190 46.42 -1.52 -19.61
CA ARG A 190 46.38 -1.13 -18.18
C ARG A 190 47.60 -1.64 -17.40
N ALA A 191 48.10 -2.83 -17.71
CA ALA A 191 49.34 -3.35 -17.13
C ALA A 191 50.57 -2.51 -17.53
N ALA A 192 50.72 -2.15 -18.81
CA ALA A 192 51.82 -1.32 -19.30
C ALA A 192 51.85 0.07 -18.63
N ASN A 193 50.69 0.72 -18.50
CA ASN A 193 50.57 2.02 -17.85
C ASN A 193 50.96 1.99 -16.36
N ARG A 194 50.71 0.87 -15.66
CA ARG A 194 51.14 0.68 -14.25
C ARG A 194 52.66 0.61 -14.13
N VAL A 195 53.33 -0.12 -15.01
CA VAL A 195 54.80 -0.23 -15.01
C VAL A 195 55.45 1.14 -15.29
N CYS A 196 54.89 1.90 -16.25
CA CYS A 196 55.41 3.22 -16.62
C CYS A 196 55.26 4.26 -15.48
N SER A 197 54.14 4.26 -14.77
CA SER A 197 53.88 5.19 -13.64
C SER A 197 54.73 4.92 -12.39
N ILE A 198 55.13 3.67 -12.15
CA ILE A 198 56.07 3.32 -11.05
C ILE A 198 57.49 3.77 -11.39
N SER A 199 57.88 3.72 -12.67
CA SER A 199 59.21 4.17 -13.12
C SER A 199 59.42 5.68 -13.05
N LEU A 200 58.33 6.47 -12.99
CA LEU A 200 58.37 7.94 -12.93
C LEU A 200 58.38 8.51 -11.50
N ARG A 201 58.26 7.67 -10.47
CA ARG A 201 58.28 8.07 -9.04
C ARG A 201 59.59 7.72 -8.33
N LYS A 202 60.62 7.28 -9.06
CA LYS A 202 61.99 7.13 -8.57
C LYS A 202 62.84 8.28 -9.09
#